data_AF-A0A917JS38-F1
#
_entry.id   AF-A0A917JS38-F1
#
_cell.length_a   1.000
_cell.length_b   1.000
_cell.length_c   1.000
_cell.angle_alpha   90.00
_cell.angle_beta   90.00
_cell.angle_gamma   90.00
#
_symmetry.space_group_name_H-M   'P 1'
#
loop_
_entity.id
_entity.type
_entity.pdbx_description
1 polymer ?
#
loop_
_entity_poly.entity_id
_entity_poly.type
_entity_poly.pdbx_seq_one_letter_code
_entity_poly.pdbx_strand_id
1 'polypeptide(L)'
;MFDRSENRANLSNEALGQAFLHALCTNMDEAFKLWKIIQDKPLASQAAILQERDSEGNSALMLYNGVVGKTLLFQRNYFNLLQNIIGAIKTWPTELSLPLLLQQNALQEHALLSAIKFESQLNDVNSLVPTLFELISGYNPLERFKLLAHRDHHKQTVFMYILSTWSRYLKEFAACVTDIAPHHVMDLLSFANDQGENAWTFIMRTQPSALRYILPLLQRLKLNTQESILSQVDSEGRNALMRAAYWNLEDLSPLKEQLVGLCTEQQDKIMKQANIHYPKVLSVILDMVTHFSRATKLALMTQCDSRGATFLRIALDKCPQLIQPILQIVNELPFDEQQKIFAPMQVSMSPKALRSMTKEQQKACQCIKDAHAECQQQRKRLENLYDQDIRLVPSKPNFFAQQSRFMPLSPDILASTGGFEAVTAPKESPTRPKTI
;
A
#
# COMPACT_ATOMS: atom_id res chain seq x y z
N MET A 1 2.54 -4.04 53.91
CA MET A 1 3.40 -5.06 54.57
C MET A 1 4.91 -4.82 54.42
N PHE A 2 5.36 -3.80 53.66
CA PHE A 2 6.77 -3.42 53.58
C PHE A 2 6.95 -1.91 53.77
N ASP A 3 6.90 -1.41 55.01
CA ASP A 3 7.01 0.03 55.31
C ASP A 3 8.40 0.43 55.84
N ARG A 4 9.44 -0.30 55.43
CA ARG A 4 10.84 0.07 55.70
C ARG A 4 11.64 0.03 54.40
N SER A 5 11.87 1.22 53.83
CA SER A 5 12.70 1.41 52.63
C SER A 5 14.12 0.89 52.80
N GLU A 6 14.64 0.85 54.04
CA GLU A 6 16.02 0.46 54.35
C GLU A 6 16.33 -1.03 54.12
N ASN A 7 15.33 -1.92 54.14
CA ASN A 7 15.58 -3.36 53.94
C ASN A 7 15.48 -3.82 52.48
N ARG A 8 15.10 -2.94 51.55
CA ARG A 8 14.80 -3.33 50.16
C ARG A 8 16.05 -3.50 49.29
N ALA A 9 17.16 -2.85 49.62
CA ALA A 9 18.43 -3.02 48.91
C ALA A 9 18.97 -4.47 49.00
N ASN A 10 18.62 -5.17 50.08
CA ASN A 10 19.05 -6.53 50.39
C ASN A 10 18.12 -7.62 49.84
N LEU A 11 17.07 -7.26 49.10
CA LEU A 11 16.21 -8.24 48.45
C LEU A 11 17.01 -9.02 47.39
N SER A 12 16.74 -10.33 47.30
CA SER A 12 17.19 -11.14 46.18
C SER A 12 16.62 -10.59 44.88
N ASN A 13 17.29 -10.87 43.75
CA ASN A 13 16.84 -10.40 42.44
C ASN A 13 15.40 -10.87 42.13
N GLU A 14 15.06 -12.12 42.48
CA GLU A 14 13.71 -12.67 42.34
C GLU A 14 12.68 -11.89 43.19
N ALA A 15 12.96 -11.69 44.48
CA ALA A 15 12.05 -10.97 45.38
C ALA A 15 11.88 -9.51 44.96
N LEU A 16 12.94 -8.88 44.46
CA LEU A 16 12.88 -7.52 43.94
C LEU A 16 12.09 -7.44 42.63
N GLY A 17 12.22 -8.43 41.74
CA GLY A 17 11.46 -8.54 40.49
C GLY A 17 9.97 -8.77 40.75
N GLN A 18 9.62 -9.68 41.65
CA GLN A 18 8.23 -9.93 42.06
C GLN A 18 7.61 -8.70 42.76
N ALA A 19 8.36 -8.02 43.64
CA ALA A 19 7.91 -6.77 44.26
C ALA A 19 7.68 -5.67 43.22
N PHE A 20 8.56 -5.57 42.22
CA PHE A 20 8.45 -4.59 41.14
C PHE A 20 7.27 -4.88 40.22
N LEU A 21 7.06 -6.14 39.83
CA LEU A 21 5.87 -6.61 39.11
C LEU A 21 4.58 -6.23 39.83
N HIS A 22 4.48 -6.58 41.11
CA HIS A 22 3.31 -6.25 41.92
C HIS A 22 3.10 -4.73 42.01
N ALA A 23 4.18 -3.95 42.22
CA ALA A 23 4.09 -2.50 42.29
C ALA A 23 3.62 -1.89 40.96
N LEU A 24 4.04 -2.41 39.82
CA LEU A 24 3.58 -1.97 38.50
C LEU A 24 2.07 -2.12 38.30
N CYS A 25 1.48 -3.17 38.88
CA CYS A 25 0.04 -3.40 38.81
C CYS A 25 -0.77 -2.59 39.84
N THR A 26 -0.16 -2.19 40.96
CA THR A 26 -0.92 -1.71 42.14
C THR A 26 -0.58 -0.30 42.60
N ASN A 27 0.68 0.15 42.46
CA ASN A 27 1.14 1.43 42.96
C ASN A 27 2.38 1.92 42.20
N MET A 28 2.20 2.93 41.34
CA MET A 28 3.28 3.45 40.50
C MET A 28 4.38 4.18 41.27
N ASP A 29 4.07 4.90 42.34
CA ASP A 29 5.10 5.57 43.15
C ASP A 29 6.06 4.56 43.80
N GLU A 30 5.50 3.42 44.19
CA GLU A 30 6.24 2.30 44.72
C GLU A 30 7.09 1.62 43.64
N ALA A 31 6.53 1.45 42.42
CA ALA A 31 7.28 0.93 41.28
C ALA A 31 8.49 1.84 40.98
N PHE A 32 8.35 3.16 41.03
CA PHE A 32 9.46 4.10 40.84
C PHE A 32 10.54 3.99 41.93
N LYS A 33 10.15 3.81 43.19
CA LYS A 33 11.12 3.59 44.29
C LYS A 33 11.90 2.30 44.08
N LEU A 34 11.21 1.22 43.71
CA LEU A 34 11.84 -0.07 43.41
C LEU A 34 12.74 0.04 42.17
N TRP A 35 12.34 0.80 41.14
CA TRP A 35 13.14 1.04 39.96
C TRP A 35 14.50 1.69 40.29
N LYS A 36 14.53 2.70 41.17
CA LYS A 36 15.80 3.30 41.63
C LYS A 36 16.71 2.28 42.29
N ILE A 37 16.15 1.40 43.13
CA ILE A 37 16.92 0.33 43.79
C ILE A 37 17.47 -0.66 42.75
N ILE A 38 16.70 -0.96 41.69
CA ILE A 38 17.14 -1.81 40.59
C ILE A 38 18.28 -1.14 39.82
N GLN A 39 18.21 0.17 39.55
CA GLN A 39 19.24 0.92 38.81
C GLN A 39 20.61 0.90 39.50
N ASP A 40 20.64 0.82 40.83
CA ASP A 40 21.88 0.77 41.61
C ASP A 40 22.52 -0.64 41.62
N LYS A 41 21.86 -1.67 41.08
CA LYS A 41 22.40 -3.04 41.00
C LYS A 41 23.28 -3.25 39.75
N PRO A 42 24.22 -4.22 39.76
CA PRO A 42 24.99 -4.59 38.57
C PRO A 42 24.09 -4.98 37.39
N LEU A 43 24.54 -4.74 36.16
CA LEU A 43 23.76 -4.93 34.93
C LEU A 43 23.15 -6.34 34.81
N ALA A 44 23.92 -7.38 35.13
CA ALA A 44 23.45 -8.77 35.12
C ALA A 44 22.28 -9.01 36.10
N SER A 45 22.28 -8.32 37.24
CA SER A 45 21.18 -8.39 38.21
C SER A 45 19.96 -7.62 37.72
N GLN A 46 20.15 -6.46 37.10
CA GLN A 46 19.04 -5.71 36.49
C GLN A 46 18.31 -6.56 35.44
N ALA A 47 19.07 -7.22 34.56
CA ALA A 47 18.51 -8.11 33.55
C ALA A 47 17.71 -9.27 34.16
N ALA A 48 18.25 -9.93 35.19
CA ALA A 48 17.56 -11.01 35.89
C ALA A 48 16.25 -10.53 36.53
N ILE A 49 16.28 -9.38 37.23
CA ILE A 49 15.10 -8.77 37.87
C ILE A 49 14.02 -8.44 36.83
N LEU A 50 14.42 -7.89 35.67
CA LEU A 50 13.50 -7.49 34.61
C LEU A 50 12.92 -8.66 33.81
N GLN A 51 13.54 -9.85 33.90
CA GLN A 51 13.06 -11.08 33.29
C GLN A 51 12.06 -11.86 34.16
N GLU A 52 11.93 -11.51 35.45
CA GLU A 52 10.90 -12.08 36.32
C GLU A 52 9.52 -11.92 35.70
N ARG A 53 8.71 -12.97 35.83
CA ARG A 53 7.35 -13.04 35.24
C ARG A 53 6.29 -13.14 36.32
N ASP A 54 5.13 -12.55 36.05
CA ASP A 54 3.93 -12.74 36.87
C ASP A 54 3.28 -14.11 36.58
N SER A 55 2.16 -14.39 37.24
CA SER A 55 1.39 -15.62 37.04
C SER A 55 0.77 -15.75 35.64
N GLU A 56 0.69 -14.66 34.88
CA GLU A 56 0.18 -14.63 33.50
C GLU A 56 1.31 -14.75 32.46
N GLY A 57 2.57 -14.82 32.91
CA GLY A 57 3.75 -14.92 32.06
C GLY A 57 4.26 -13.58 31.53
N ASN A 58 3.74 -12.44 31.99
CA ASN A 58 4.24 -11.13 31.61
C ASN A 58 5.52 -10.80 32.38
N SER A 59 6.57 -10.38 31.68
CA SER A 59 7.79 -9.95 32.36
C SER A 59 7.64 -8.59 33.03
N ALA A 60 8.44 -8.34 34.07
CA ALA A 60 8.48 -7.06 34.75
C ALA A 60 8.76 -5.90 33.78
N LEU A 61 9.58 -6.15 32.78
CA LEU A 61 9.87 -5.18 31.71
C LEU A 61 8.66 -4.92 30.80
N MET A 62 7.89 -5.95 30.45
CA MET A 62 6.65 -5.78 29.68
C MET A 62 5.63 -4.94 30.43
N LEU A 63 5.37 -5.25 31.71
CA LEU A 63 4.43 -4.49 32.52
C LEU A 63 4.92 -3.06 32.77
N TYR A 64 6.22 -2.88 33.00
CA TYR A 64 6.81 -1.55 33.17
C TYR A 64 6.56 -0.67 31.95
N ASN A 65 6.87 -1.19 30.75
CA ASN A 65 6.66 -0.47 29.50
C ASN A 65 5.17 -0.20 29.25
N GLY A 66 4.29 -1.15 29.58
CA GLY A 66 2.84 -1.00 29.45
C GLY A 66 2.25 0.05 30.39
N VAL A 67 2.71 0.11 31.65
CA VAL A 67 2.16 1.02 32.67
C VAL A 67 2.80 2.41 32.57
N VAL A 68 4.11 2.50 32.37
CA VAL A 68 4.79 3.79 32.16
C VAL A 68 4.34 4.43 30.85
N GLY A 69 4.13 3.63 29.80
CA GLY A 69 3.52 4.09 28.55
C GLY A 69 2.09 4.63 28.72
N LYS A 70 1.32 4.14 29.69
CA LYS A 70 -0.05 4.59 29.99
C LYS A 70 -0.13 5.77 30.96
N THR A 71 0.87 5.99 31.81
CA THR A 71 0.80 6.94 32.94
C THR A 71 1.58 8.25 32.69
N LEU A 72 1.63 8.71 31.43
CA LEU A 72 2.52 9.80 31.01
C LEU A 72 2.18 11.18 31.62
N LEU A 73 2.83 11.47 32.75
CA LEU A 73 3.13 12.82 33.26
C LEU A 73 4.61 13.02 33.65
N PHE A 74 5.51 12.06 33.38
CA PHE A 74 6.95 12.18 33.72
C PHE A 74 7.87 11.91 32.52
N GLN A 75 7.88 12.83 31.56
CA GLN A 75 8.67 12.76 30.32
C GLN A 75 10.20 12.64 30.56
N ARG A 76 10.74 13.23 31.64
CA ARG A 76 12.20 13.33 31.86
C ARG A 76 12.84 12.03 32.36
N ASN A 77 12.17 11.27 33.23
CA ASN A 77 12.73 10.04 33.79
C ASN A 77 12.69 8.89 32.79
N TYR A 78 11.64 8.82 31.96
CA TYR A 78 11.54 7.81 30.91
C TYR A 78 12.56 8.05 29.78
N PHE A 79 12.81 9.31 29.41
CA PHE A 79 13.87 9.66 28.45
C PHE A 79 15.26 9.22 28.94
N ASN A 80 15.62 9.53 30.19
CA ASN A 80 16.89 9.10 30.78
C ASN A 80 17.00 7.57 30.85
N LEU A 81 15.89 6.89 31.15
CA LEU A 81 15.86 5.44 31.15
C LEU A 81 16.09 4.87 29.74
N LEU A 82 15.40 5.38 28.72
CA LEU A 82 15.62 4.97 27.34
C LEU A 82 17.06 5.23 26.89
N GLN A 83 17.63 6.39 27.23
CA GLN A 83 19.05 6.69 26.96
C GLN A 83 19.99 5.71 27.67
N ASN A 84 19.71 5.34 28.92
CA ASN A 84 20.50 4.35 29.65
C ASN A 84 20.37 2.95 29.04
N ILE A 85 19.16 2.55 28.63
CA ILE A 85 18.92 1.28 27.94
C ILE A 85 19.66 1.26 26.60
N ILE A 86 19.57 2.33 25.81
CA ILE A 86 20.27 2.44 24.52
C ILE A 86 21.79 2.44 24.75
N GLY A 87 22.29 3.17 25.76
CA GLY A 87 23.69 3.16 26.15
C GLY A 87 24.17 1.77 26.56
N ALA A 88 23.36 1.03 27.32
CA ALA A 88 23.65 -0.36 27.70
C ALA A 88 23.61 -1.32 26.48
N ILE A 89 22.70 -1.09 25.52
CA ILE A 89 22.66 -1.84 24.26
C ILE A 89 23.95 -1.59 23.46
N LYS A 90 24.43 -0.34 23.38
CA LYS A 90 25.65 0.02 22.64
C LYS A 90 26.93 -0.62 23.22
N THR A 91 26.98 -0.86 24.52
CA THR A 91 28.16 -1.42 25.21
C THR A 91 28.10 -2.94 25.36
N TRP A 92 27.04 -3.60 24.83
CA TRP A 92 26.82 -5.03 25.03
C TRP A 92 27.71 -5.87 24.09
N PRO A 93 28.47 -6.86 24.60
CA PRO A 93 29.30 -7.72 23.75
C PRO A 93 28.47 -8.53 22.74
N THR A 94 28.89 -8.47 21.47
CA THR A 94 28.27 -9.09 20.29
C THR A 94 28.42 -10.61 20.19
N GLU A 95 29.15 -11.25 21.11
CA GLU A 95 29.53 -12.68 21.03
C GLU A 95 28.54 -13.66 21.67
N LEU A 96 27.36 -13.22 22.14
CA LEU A 96 26.38 -14.10 22.77
C LEU A 96 25.62 -14.98 21.75
N SER A 97 25.26 -16.19 22.17
CA SER A 97 24.63 -17.21 21.30
C SER A 97 23.29 -16.79 20.68
N LEU A 98 23.05 -17.19 19.44
CA LEU A 98 21.89 -16.86 18.59
C LEU A 98 20.50 -16.98 19.29
N PRO A 99 20.19 -17.97 20.15
CA PRO A 99 18.90 -18.03 20.85
C PRO A 99 18.73 -16.97 21.95
N LEU A 100 19.81 -16.59 22.64
CA LEU A 100 19.80 -15.50 23.62
C LEU A 100 19.66 -14.16 22.92
N LEU A 101 20.36 -13.98 21.79
CA LEU A 101 20.19 -12.85 20.87
C LEU A 101 18.75 -12.74 20.35
N LEU A 102 18.07 -13.85 20.04
CA LEU A 102 16.68 -13.83 19.55
C LEU A 102 15.65 -13.48 20.66
N GLN A 103 15.84 -13.97 21.89
CA GLN A 103 15.02 -13.54 23.03
C GLN A 103 15.30 -12.09 23.45
N GLN A 104 16.55 -11.65 23.32
CA GLN A 104 16.98 -10.26 23.52
C GLN A 104 16.50 -9.35 22.38
N ASN A 105 16.38 -9.86 21.16
CA ASN A 105 15.85 -9.14 20.01
C ASN A 105 14.39 -8.80 20.22
N ALA A 106 13.55 -9.69 20.75
CA ALA A 106 12.15 -9.35 21.02
C ALA A 106 12.02 -8.16 21.99
N LEU A 107 12.91 -8.09 22.98
CA LEU A 107 13.01 -6.99 23.93
C LEU A 107 13.54 -5.70 23.29
N GLN A 108 14.58 -5.80 22.46
CA GLN A 108 15.14 -4.66 21.73
C GLN A 108 14.16 -4.12 20.68
N GLU A 109 13.48 -5.00 19.96
CA GLU A 109 12.46 -4.69 18.96
C GLU A 109 11.27 -3.97 19.62
N HIS A 110 10.79 -4.48 20.77
CA HIS A 110 9.73 -3.85 21.54
C HIS A 110 10.19 -2.52 22.17
N ALA A 111 11.43 -2.43 22.64
CA ALA A 111 12.00 -1.20 23.18
C ALA A 111 12.17 -0.12 22.10
N LEU A 112 12.67 -0.50 20.91
CA LEU A 112 12.78 0.39 19.76
C LEU A 112 11.41 0.89 19.32
N LEU A 113 10.43 -0.01 19.18
CA LEU A 113 9.06 0.36 18.85
C LEU A 113 8.48 1.32 19.88
N SER A 114 8.67 1.04 21.17
CA SER A 114 8.22 1.90 22.26
C SER A 114 8.92 3.26 22.25
N ALA A 115 10.21 3.30 21.93
CA ALA A 115 10.98 4.53 21.80
C ALA A 115 10.50 5.37 20.61
N ILE A 116 10.21 4.75 19.46
CA ILE A 116 9.65 5.45 18.28
C ILE A 116 8.25 5.97 18.58
N LYS A 117 7.39 5.17 19.22
CA LYS A 117 6.04 5.60 19.64
C LYS A 117 6.13 6.76 20.62
N PHE A 118 7.04 6.70 21.59
CA PHE A 118 7.25 7.77 22.56
C PHE A 118 7.78 9.04 21.90
N GLU A 119 8.73 8.91 20.97
CA GLU A 119 9.26 10.03 20.19
C GLU A 119 8.16 10.77 19.42
N SER A 120 7.20 10.05 18.86
CA SER A 120 6.04 10.66 18.18
C SER A 120 5.17 11.54 19.08
N GLN A 121 5.28 11.36 20.41
CA GLN A 121 4.56 12.12 21.42
C GLN A 121 5.39 13.27 22.02
N LEU A 122 6.70 13.29 21.78
CA LEU A 122 7.60 14.31 22.29
C LEU A 122 7.70 15.49 21.31
N ASN A 123 7.44 16.70 21.81
CA ASN A 123 7.68 17.94 21.07
C ASN A 123 9.19 18.26 21.05
N ASP A 124 9.91 17.69 20.09
CA ASP A 124 11.15 18.13 19.41
C ASP A 124 12.44 18.41 20.23
N VAL A 125 12.34 18.90 21.47
CA VAL A 125 13.50 19.42 22.23
C VAL A 125 14.45 18.31 22.73
N ASN A 126 13.98 17.06 22.80
CA ASN A 126 14.76 15.90 23.26
C ASN A 126 14.57 14.70 22.33
N SER A 127 14.92 14.86 21.05
CA SER A 127 14.71 13.78 20.09
C SER A 127 15.63 12.59 20.34
N LEU A 128 15.05 11.39 20.51
CA LEU A 128 15.79 10.13 20.54
C LEU A 128 16.19 9.66 19.14
N VAL A 129 15.66 10.28 18.08
CA VAL A 129 15.83 9.80 16.70
C VAL A 129 17.31 9.65 16.31
N PRO A 130 18.22 10.59 16.60
CA PRO A 130 19.64 10.41 16.22
C PRO A 130 20.25 9.16 16.86
N THR A 131 19.95 8.89 18.14
CA THR A 131 20.49 7.72 18.85
C THR A 131 19.88 6.42 18.31
N LEU A 132 18.57 6.41 18.05
CA LEU A 132 17.89 5.25 17.46
C LEU A 132 18.38 4.99 16.03
N PHE A 133 18.65 6.05 15.27
CA PHE A 133 19.19 5.96 13.92
C PHE A 133 20.61 5.38 13.88
N GLU A 134 21.48 5.84 14.77
CA GLU A 134 22.84 5.29 14.93
C GLU A 134 22.79 3.80 15.29
N LEU A 135 21.88 3.43 16.20
CA LEU A 135 21.65 2.03 16.57
C LEU A 135 21.21 1.19 15.36
N ILE A 136 20.19 1.63 14.61
CA ILE A 136 19.71 0.93 13.40
C ILE A 136 20.82 0.80 12.36
N SER A 137 21.63 1.85 12.19
CA SER A 137 22.73 1.88 11.23
C SER A 137 23.88 0.93 11.61
N GLY A 138 24.08 0.67 12.90
CA GLY A 138 25.10 -0.26 13.41
C GLY A 138 24.83 -1.74 13.13
N TYR A 139 23.57 -2.12 12.89
CA TYR A 139 23.23 -3.50 12.52
C TYR A 139 23.69 -3.84 11.10
N ASN A 140 24.03 -5.10 10.86
CA ASN A 140 24.26 -5.58 9.48
C ASN A 140 22.93 -5.60 8.68
N PRO A 141 22.96 -5.64 7.34
CA PRO A 141 21.74 -5.50 6.53
C PRO A 141 20.62 -6.51 6.85
N LEU A 142 20.97 -7.73 7.25
CA LEU A 142 19.99 -8.78 7.58
C LEU A 142 19.34 -8.53 8.94
N GLU A 143 20.12 -8.18 9.96
CA GLU A 143 19.61 -7.82 11.28
C GLU A 143 18.78 -6.54 11.21
N ARG A 144 19.24 -5.55 10.44
CA ARG A 144 18.48 -4.32 10.19
C ARG A 144 17.13 -4.61 9.55
N PHE A 145 17.08 -5.51 8.57
CA PHE A 145 15.80 -5.97 8.01
C PHE A 145 14.90 -6.60 9.07
N LYS A 146 15.39 -7.55 9.87
CA LYS A 146 14.59 -8.21 10.92
C LYS A 146 14.01 -7.20 11.91
N LEU A 147 14.84 -6.26 12.35
CA LEU A 147 14.44 -5.16 13.23
C LEU A 147 13.35 -4.30 12.60
N LEU A 148 13.53 -3.87 11.35
CA LEU A 148 12.57 -3.05 10.62
C LEU A 148 11.27 -3.79 10.28
N ALA A 149 11.35 -5.11 10.12
CA ALA A 149 10.24 -6.01 9.85
C ALA A 149 9.44 -6.39 11.09
N HIS A 150 9.98 -6.15 12.30
CA HIS A 150 9.29 -6.46 13.55
C HIS A 150 7.95 -5.75 13.61
N ARG A 151 6.94 -6.48 14.07
CA ARG A 151 5.54 -6.04 14.09
C ARG A 151 5.00 -5.95 15.50
N ASP A 152 4.17 -4.95 15.72
CA ASP A 152 3.39 -4.84 16.94
C ASP A 152 2.07 -5.61 16.87
N HIS A 153 1.24 -5.48 17.91
CA HIS A 153 -0.06 -6.14 17.99
C HIS A 153 -1.07 -5.66 16.93
N HIS A 154 -0.83 -4.51 16.28
CA HIS A 154 -1.60 -4.02 15.13
C HIS A 154 -1.00 -4.44 13.78
N LYS A 155 -0.01 -5.34 13.81
CA LYS A 155 0.81 -5.76 12.67
C LYS A 155 1.55 -4.61 12.00
N GLN A 156 1.70 -3.44 12.65
CA GLN A 156 2.47 -2.33 12.12
C GLN A 156 3.95 -2.59 12.33
N THR A 157 4.74 -2.41 11.27
CA THR A 157 6.18 -2.66 11.32
C THR A 157 6.92 -1.47 11.92
N VAL A 158 8.09 -1.71 12.52
CA VAL A 158 9.01 -0.63 12.93
C VAL A 158 9.31 0.31 11.75
N PHE A 159 9.47 -0.26 10.54
CA PHE A 159 9.60 0.51 9.30
C PHE A 159 8.43 1.50 9.11
N MET A 160 7.17 1.05 9.18
CA MET A 160 6.01 1.94 9.06
C MET A 160 6.00 3.06 10.09
N TYR A 161 6.31 2.74 11.36
CA TYR A 161 6.38 3.76 12.41
C TYR A 161 7.38 4.85 12.06
N ILE A 162 8.62 4.48 11.74
CA ILE A 162 9.67 5.43 11.32
C ILE A 162 9.18 6.32 10.18
N LEU A 163 8.52 5.74 9.17
CA LEU A 163 8.01 6.49 8.02
C LEU A 163 6.92 7.51 8.37
N SER A 164 6.14 7.26 9.42
CA SER A 164 5.10 8.19 9.89
C SER A 164 5.59 9.23 10.89
N THR A 165 6.67 8.94 11.62
CA THR A 165 7.09 9.76 12.76
C THR A 165 8.35 10.57 12.47
N TRP A 166 9.29 10.03 11.70
CA TRP A 166 10.64 10.61 11.57
C TRP A 166 10.79 11.50 10.35
N SER A 167 9.79 12.34 10.07
CA SER A 167 9.72 13.16 8.87
C SER A 167 11.03 13.89 8.48
N ARG A 168 11.77 14.37 9.47
CA ARG A 168 13.03 15.11 9.33
C ARG A 168 14.25 14.25 9.05
N TYR A 169 14.19 12.97 9.41
CA TYR A 169 15.31 12.02 9.31
C TYR A 169 15.13 10.99 8.19
N LEU A 170 14.09 11.14 7.36
CA LEU A 170 13.77 10.18 6.31
C LEU A 170 14.85 10.08 5.24
N LYS A 171 15.63 11.14 5.02
CA LYS A 171 16.73 11.13 4.06
C LYS A 171 17.85 10.22 4.53
N GLU A 172 18.26 10.38 5.78
CA GLU A 172 19.25 9.56 6.47
C GLU A 172 18.75 8.12 6.60
N PHE A 173 17.48 7.96 6.96
CA PHE A 173 16.80 6.66 7.02
C PHE A 173 16.81 5.93 5.69
N ALA A 174 16.48 6.60 4.59
CA ALA A 174 16.55 6.02 3.26
C ALA A 174 17.96 5.54 2.92
N ALA A 175 19.01 6.32 3.24
CA ALA A 175 20.40 5.90 3.06
C ALA A 175 20.72 4.63 3.89
N CYS A 176 20.24 4.55 5.13
CA CYS A 176 20.44 3.41 6.03
C CYS A 176 19.80 2.10 5.52
N VAL A 177 18.81 2.14 4.64
CA VAL A 177 18.15 0.93 4.12
C VAL A 177 18.53 0.60 2.67
N THR A 178 19.52 1.30 2.10
CA THR A 178 19.96 1.10 0.70
C THR A 178 20.78 -0.17 0.47
N ASP A 179 21.43 -0.71 1.49
CA ASP A 179 22.21 -1.95 1.49
C ASP A 179 21.37 -3.21 1.81
N ILE A 180 20.11 -3.04 2.25
CA ILE A 180 19.18 -4.16 2.44
C ILE A 180 18.92 -4.82 1.09
N ALA A 181 19.02 -6.16 1.05
CA ALA A 181 18.83 -6.94 -0.17
C ALA A 181 17.44 -6.73 -0.78
N PRO A 182 17.29 -6.72 -2.13
CA PRO A 182 16.01 -6.40 -2.78
C PRO A 182 14.81 -7.25 -2.34
N HIS A 183 15.00 -8.54 -2.04
CA HIS A 183 13.90 -9.41 -1.58
C HIS A 183 13.41 -9.02 -0.17
N HIS A 184 14.31 -8.61 0.73
CA HIS A 184 13.94 -8.06 2.03
C HIS A 184 13.27 -6.68 1.92
N VAL A 185 13.70 -5.85 0.97
CA VAL A 185 13.01 -4.58 0.68
C VAL A 185 11.57 -4.83 0.20
N MET A 186 11.37 -5.82 -0.68
CA MET A 186 10.04 -6.26 -1.11
C MET A 186 9.18 -6.63 0.11
N ASP A 187 9.70 -7.42 1.04
CA ASP A 187 8.98 -7.83 2.26
C ASP A 187 8.58 -6.62 3.11
N LEU A 188 9.53 -5.70 3.38
CA LEU A 188 9.26 -4.47 4.15
C LEU A 188 8.15 -3.62 3.51
N LEU A 189 8.15 -3.49 2.19
CA LEU A 189 7.18 -2.70 1.46
C LEU A 189 5.82 -3.41 1.29
N SER A 190 5.78 -4.74 1.38
CA SER A 190 4.59 -5.56 1.16
C SER A 190 3.86 -5.95 2.44
N PHE A 191 4.51 -5.83 3.60
CA PHE A 191 3.84 -6.13 4.86
C PHE A 191 2.64 -5.23 5.09
N ALA A 192 1.49 -5.85 5.34
CA ALA A 192 0.25 -5.18 5.65
C ALA A 192 -0.03 -5.19 7.16
N ASN A 193 -0.52 -4.07 7.68
CA ASN A 193 -1.04 -3.95 9.04
C ASN A 193 -2.46 -4.54 9.16
N ASP A 194 -3.09 -4.43 10.33
CA ASP A 194 -4.48 -4.92 10.55
C ASP A 194 -5.54 -4.24 9.68
N GLN A 195 -5.26 -3.06 9.13
CA GLN A 195 -6.13 -2.35 8.20
C GLN A 195 -5.86 -2.74 6.74
N GLY A 196 -4.96 -3.69 6.49
CA GLY A 196 -4.52 -4.07 5.15
C GLY A 196 -3.57 -3.04 4.52
N GLU A 197 -3.15 -2.01 5.25
CA GLU A 197 -2.25 -0.99 4.71
C GLU A 197 -0.83 -1.54 4.69
N ASN A 198 -0.23 -1.59 3.50
CA ASN A 198 1.20 -1.76 3.33
C ASN A 198 1.97 -0.45 3.57
N ALA A 199 3.30 -0.49 3.56
CA ALA A 199 4.11 0.70 3.86
C ALA A 199 3.78 1.88 2.92
N TRP A 200 3.45 1.60 1.65
CA TRP A 200 3.08 2.60 0.65
C TRP A 200 1.75 3.29 0.96
N THR A 201 0.68 2.51 1.12
CA THR A 201 -0.66 3.02 1.48
C THR A 201 -0.64 3.74 2.83
N PHE A 202 0.11 3.22 3.79
CA PHE A 202 0.32 3.83 5.10
C PHE A 202 0.98 5.22 4.99
N ILE A 203 2.10 5.34 4.26
CA ILE A 203 2.79 6.62 4.04
C ILE A 203 1.86 7.65 3.40
N MET A 204 1.06 7.26 2.41
CA MET A 204 0.13 8.19 1.74
C MET A 204 -0.90 8.77 2.70
N ARG A 205 -1.22 8.05 3.78
CA ARG A 205 -2.13 8.53 4.82
C ARG A 205 -1.43 9.37 5.87
N THR A 206 -0.25 8.95 6.33
CA THR A 206 0.39 9.55 7.51
C THR A 206 1.38 10.64 7.15
N GLN A 207 2.23 10.40 6.14
CA GLN A 207 3.30 11.32 5.80
C GLN A 207 3.67 11.29 4.30
N PRO A 208 2.79 11.82 3.44
CA PRO A 208 2.97 11.95 1.99
C PRO A 208 4.36 12.37 1.49
N SER A 209 4.97 13.36 2.17
CA SER A 209 6.29 13.90 1.82
C SER A 209 7.41 12.87 1.92
N ALA A 210 7.20 11.78 2.67
CA ALA A 210 8.10 10.64 2.81
C ALA A 210 8.28 9.86 1.51
N LEU A 211 7.32 9.96 0.58
CA LEU A 211 7.32 9.24 -0.69
C LEU A 211 8.64 9.41 -1.44
N ARG A 212 9.18 10.63 -1.50
CA ARG A 212 10.42 10.95 -2.22
C ARG A 212 11.64 10.15 -1.71
N TYR A 213 11.63 9.74 -0.45
CA TYR A 213 12.73 9.03 0.19
C TYR A 213 12.59 7.51 0.06
N ILE A 214 11.36 7.01 -0.09
CA ILE A 214 11.04 5.58 -0.18
C ILE A 214 10.93 5.10 -1.63
N LEU A 215 10.63 6.01 -2.57
CA LEU A 215 10.58 5.69 -3.99
C LEU A 215 11.86 5.02 -4.53
N PRO A 216 13.08 5.46 -4.19
CA PRO A 216 14.30 4.77 -4.61
C PRO A 216 14.36 3.30 -4.18
N LEU A 217 13.74 2.93 -3.05
CA LEU A 217 13.70 1.54 -2.59
C LEU A 217 12.81 0.67 -3.48
N LEU A 218 11.65 1.21 -3.89
CA LEU A 218 10.76 0.53 -4.84
C LEU A 218 11.42 0.40 -6.23
N GLN A 219 12.11 1.44 -6.69
CA GLN A 219 12.79 1.46 -8.00
C GLN A 219 13.89 0.41 -8.12
N ARG A 220 14.47 -0.05 -7.01
CA ARG A 220 15.46 -1.15 -6.97
C ARG A 220 14.84 -2.52 -7.21
N LEU A 221 13.51 -2.66 -7.12
CA LEU A 221 12.81 -3.92 -7.30
C LEU A 221 12.52 -4.17 -8.78
N LYS A 222 12.29 -5.42 -9.16
CA LYS A 222 11.83 -5.77 -10.52
C LYS A 222 10.44 -5.18 -10.77
N LEU A 223 10.12 -4.81 -12.01
CA LEU A 223 8.83 -4.22 -12.37
C LEU A 223 7.62 -5.03 -11.89
N ASN A 224 7.65 -6.37 -11.99
CA ASN A 224 6.57 -7.22 -11.50
C ASN A 224 6.37 -7.11 -9.98
N THR A 225 7.45 -6.96 -9.22
CA THR A 225 7.40 -6.74 -7.77
C THR A 225 6.88 -5.34 -7.46
N GLN A 226 7.31 -4.33 -8.23
CA GLN A 226 6.82 -2.96 -8.08
C GLN A 226 5.30 -2.91 -8.31
N GLU A 227 4.82 -3.52 -9.40
CA GLU A 227 3.39 -3.66 -9.68
C GLU A 227 2.68 -4.37 -8.53
N SER A 228 3.19 -5.52 -8.08
CA SER A 228 2.59 -6.29 -6.99
C SER A 228 2.50 -5.53 -5.67
N ILE A 229 3.35 -4.52 -5.43
CA ILE A 229 3.29 -3.65 -4.24
C ILE A 229 2.28 -2.52 -4.47
N LEU A 230 2.34 -1.88 -5.64
CA LEU A 230 1.48 -0.75 -6.00
C LEU A 230 0.02 -1.16 -6.22
N SER A 231 -0.23 -2.43 -6.56
CA SER A 231 -1.58 -3.01 -6.73
C SER A 231 -2.15 -3.63 -5.46
N GLN A 232 -1.45 -3.56 -4.32
CA GLN A 232 -2.03 -3.96 -3.04
C GLN A 232 -3.10 -2.96 -2.63
N VAL A 233 -4.22 -3.48 -2.16
CA VAL A 233 -5.32 -2.71 -1.63
C VAL A 233 -5.47 -2.95 -0.14
N ASP A 234 -5.82 -1.91 0.60
CA ASP A 234 -6.17 -2.02 2.00
C ASP A 234 -7.57 -2.63 2.22
N SER A 235 -7.99 -2.70 3.48
CA SER A 235 -9.32 -3.20 3.88
C SER A 235 -10.49 -2.39 3.29
N GLU A 236 -10.25 -1.17 2.79
CA GLU A 236 -11.25 -0.34 2.10
C GLU A 236 -11.18 -0.52 0.57
N GLY A 237 -10.36 -1.45 0.07
CA GLY A 237 -10.15 -1.67 -1.35
C GLY A 237 -9.34 -0.57 -2.03
N ARG A 238 -8.58 0.24 -1.27
CA ARG A 238 -7.81 1.36 -1.80
C ARG A 238 -6.33 1.01 -1.92
N ASN A 239 -5.77 1.28 -3.09
CA ASN A 239 -4.33 1.17 -3.33
C ASN A 239 -3.63 2.50 -3.01
N ALA A 240 -2.29 2.51 -3.16
CA ALA A 240 -1.48 3.68 -2.82
C ALA A 240 -1.92 4.94 -3.56
N LEU A 241 -2.21 4.83 -4.86
CA LEU A 241 -2.70 5.95 -5.69
C LEU A 241 -4.03 6.52 -5.17
N MET A 242 -4.99 5.64 -4.83
CA MET A 242 -6.27 6.06 -4.28
C MET A 242 -6.12 6.78 -2.94
N ARG A 243 -5.25 6.29 -2.06
CA ARG A 243 -4.94 6.95 -0.78
C ARG A 243 -4.29 8.30 -0.99
N ALA A 244 -3.33 8.39 -1.92
CA ALA A 244 -2.65 9.61 -2.29
C ALA A 244 -3.66 10.70 -2.69
N ALA A 245 -4.55 10.38 -3.62
CA ALA A 245 -5.53 11.35 -4.06
C ALA A 245 -6.62 11.65 -2.99
N TYR A 246 -7.00 10.68 -2.14
CA TYR A 246 -7.92 10.90 -1.03
C TYR A 246 -7.41 12.00 -0.07
N TRP A 247 -6.13 11.95 0.28
CA TRP A 247 -5.49 12.90 1.18
C TRP A 247 -5.03 14.21 0.51
N ASN A 248 -5.35 14.40 -0.77
CA ASN A 248 -5.05 15.62 -1.54
C ASN A 248 -3.57 16.01 -1.49
N LEU A 249 -2.70 15.04 -1.79
CA LEU A 249 -1.28 15.31 -1.77
C LEU A 249 -0.95 16.29 -2.90
N GLU A 250 -0.34 17.41 -2.54
CA GLU A 250 0.02 18.46 -3.48
C GLU A 250 1.04 17.95 -4.51
N ASP A 251 1.90 17.02 -4.11
CA ASP A 251 2.92 16.44 -4.97
C ASP A 251 2.76 14.93 -5.09
N LEU A 252 2.13 14.51 -6.19
CA LEU A 252 2.05 13.11 -6.63
C LEU A 252 3.00 12.80 -7.78
N SER A 253 3.86 13.75 -8.17
CA SER A 253 4.78 13.60 -9.30
C SER A 253 5.64 12.35 -9.16
N PRO A 254 6.24 12.03 -7.98
CA PRO A 254 7.05 10.83 -7.84
C PRO A 254 6.26 9.54 -8.07
N LEU A 255 5.00 9.48 -7.61
CA LEU A 255 4.14 8.32 -7.84
C LEU A 255 3.70 8.23 -9.31
N LYS A 256 3.39 9.37 -9.93
CA LYS A 256 3.03 9.46 -11.35
C LYS A 256 4.17 8.96 -12.24
N GLU A 257 5.38 9.44 -12.02
CA GLU A 257 6.58 9.00 -12.75
C GLU A 257 6.78 7.49 -12.60
N GLN A 258 6.61 6.96 -11.40
CA GLN A 258 6.72 5.54 -11.14
C GLN A 258 5.68 4.72 -11.90
N LEU A 259 4.41 5.17 -11.92
CA LEU A 259 3.34 4.50 -12.64
C LEU A 259 3.55 4.57 -14.16
N VAL A 260 4.02 5.70 -14.68
CA VAL A 260 4.34 5.88 -16.11
C VAL A 260 5.50 4.96 -16.52
N GLY A 261 6.44 4.65 -15.62
CA GLY A 261 7.54 3.72 -15.86
C GLY A 261 7.14 2.24 -15.92
N LEU A 262 5.93 1.87 -15.50
CA LEU A 262 5.42 0.50 -15.62
C LEU A 262 4.97 0.19 -17.06
N CYS A 263 4.93 -1.09 -17.43
CA CYS A 263 4.37 -1.45 -18.73
C CYS A 263 2.84 -1.28 -18.72
N THR A 264 2.24 -1.17 -19.91
CA THR A 264 0.79 -0.94 -20.07
C THR A 264 -0.07 -1.94 -19.32
N GLU A 265 0.27 -3.23 -19.32
CA GLU A 265 -0.50 -4.26 -18.61
C GLU A 265 -0.49 -4.05 -17.08
N GLN A 266 0.66 -3.63 -16.54
CA GLN A 266 0.81 -3.34 -15.11
C GLN A 266 0.04 -2.07 -14.73
N GLN A 267 0.12 -1.03 -15.56
CA GLN A 267 -0.68 0.19 -15.40
C GLN A 267 -2.18 -0.16 -15.40
N ASP A 268 -2.64 -0.95 -16.36
CA ASP A 268 -4.03 -1.39 -16.46
C ASP A 268 -4.51 -2.09 -15.19
N LYS A 269 -3.68 -2.98 -14.63
CA LYS A 269 -4.02 -3.73 -13.43
C LYS A 269 -4.22 -2.79 -12.22
N ILE A 270 -3.32 -1.83 -12.03
CA ILE A 270 -3.42 -0.84 -10.94
C ILE A 270 -4.61 0.11 -11.17
N MET A 271 -4.83 0.54 -12.40
CA MET A 271 -5.90 1.48 -12.75
C MET A 271 -7.28 0.83 -12.68
N LYS A 272 -7.43 -0.46 -13.02
CA LYS A 272 -8.69 -1.20 -12.83
C LYS A 272 -9.12 -1.26 -11.38
N GLN A 273 -8.17 -1.24 -10.44
CA GLN A 273 -8.50 -1.16 -9.02
C GLN A 273 -8.96 0.23 -8.62
N ALA A 274 -8.48 1.29 -9.30
CA ALA A 274 -8.78 2.68 -8.96
C ALA A 274 -10.29 2.91 -8.89
N ASN A 275 -10.80 2.98 -7.66
CA ASN A 275 -12.19 3.24 -7.41
C ASN A 275 -12.48 4.70 -7.78
N ILE A 276 -13.15 4.87 -8.91
CA ILE A 276 -13.50 6.15 -9.53
C ILE A 276 -14.45 7.01 -8.68
N HIS A 277 -14.83 6.57 -7.49
CA HIS A 277 -15.71 7.29 -6.56
C HIS A 277 -15.16 8.55 -5.93
N TYR A 278 -13.85 8.76 -5.98
CA TYR A 278 -13.24 9.88 -5.30
C TYR A 278 -12.94 11.00 -6.29
N PRO A 279 -13.69 12.11 -6.26
CA PRO A 279 -13.41 13.37 -6.94
C PRO A 279 -11.95 13.71 -7.20
N LYS A 280 -11.15 13.70 -6.13
CA LYS A 280 -9.74 14.07 -6.16
C LYS A 280 -8.87 13.03 -6.85
N VAL A 281 -9.28 11.76 -6.81
CA VAL A 281 -8.63 10.69 -7.58
C VAL A 281 -8.83 10.95 -9.06
N LEU A 282 -9.99 11.48 -9.48
CA LEU A 282 -10.26 11.75 -10.90
C LEU A 282 -9.28 12.76 -11.49
N SER A 283 -8.95 13.86 -10.81
CA SER A 283 -8.00 14.85 -11.36
C SER A 283 -6.61 14.25 -11.55
N VAL A 284 -6.13 13.50 -10.56
CA VAL A 284 -4.82 12.82 -10.62
C VAL A 284 -4.80 11.77 -11.71
N ILE A 285 -5.87 10.98 -11.82
CA ILE A 285 -6.04 9.99 -12.88
C ILE A 285 -6.00 10.69 -14.24
N LEU A 286 -6.73 11.79 -14.44
CA LEU A 286 -6.77 12.48 -15.74
C LEU A 286 -5.39 12.94 -16.21
N ASP A 287 -4.58 13.46 -15.30
CA ASP A 287 -3.22 13.88 -15.61
C ASP A 287 -2.31 12.70 -16.02
N MET A 288 -2.62 11.48 -15.57
CA MET A 288 -1.89 10.26 -15.96
C MET A 288 -2.44 9.63 -17.22
N VAL A 289 -3.75 9.73 -17.43
CA VAL A 289 -4.47 9.07 -18.54
C VAL A 289 -3.98 9.54 -19.90
N THR A 290 -3.51 10.77 -20.02
CA THR A 290 -2.89 11.29 -21.25
C THR A 290 -1.68 10.46 -21.70
N HIS A 291 -0.97 9.80 -20.77
CA HIS A 291 0.18 8.94 -21.03
C HIS A 291 -0.16 7.46 -21.21
N PHE A 292 -1.42 7.07 -20.97
CA PHE A 292 -1.82 5.67 -21.05
C PHE A 292 -2.13 5.21 -22.47
N SER A 293 -2.04 3.89 -22.67
CA SER A 293 -2.42 3.28 -23.95
C SER A 293 -3.90 3.51 -24.24
N ARG A 294 -4.26 3.42 -25.53
CA ARG A 294 -5.66 3.46 -25.97
C ARG A 294 -6.54 2.45 -25.23
N ALA A 295 -6.08 1.21 -25.05
CA ALA A 295 -6.83 0.16 -24.37
C ALA A 295 -7.10 0.52 -22.89
N THR A 296 -6.10 1.07 -22.21
CA THR A 296 -6.18 1.56 -20.84
C THR A 296 -7.19 2.71 -20.71
N LYS A 297 -7.08 3.71 -21.60
CA LYS A 297 -8.01 4.85 -21.66
C LYS A 297 -9.44 4.36 -21.80
N LEU A 298 -9.71 3.45 -22.73
CA LEU A 298 -11.03 2.86 -22.92
C LEU A 298 -11.51 2.10 -21.68
N ALA A 299 -10.68 1.23 -21.12
CA ALA A 299 -11.03 0.42 -19.95
C ALA A 299 -11.42 1.31 -18.76
N LEU A 300 -10.66 2.37 -18.50
CA LEU A 300 -10.96 3.33 -17.46
C LEU A 300 -12.28 4.08 -17.73
N MET A 301 -12.49 4.58 -18.95
CA MET A 301 -13.67 5.37 -19.30
C MET A 301 -14.97 4.56 -19.33
N THR A 302 -14.85 3.24 -19.56
CA THR A 302 -15.99 2.30 -19.56
C THR A 302 -16.20 1.59 -18.23
N GLN A 303 -15.26 1.73 -17.28
CA GLN A 303 -15.40 1.17 -15.94
C GLN A 303 -16.63 1.77 -15.24
N CYS A 304 -17.39 0.90 -14.60
CA CYS A 304 -18.57 1.26 -13.82
C CYS A 304 -18.38 0.82 -12.36
N ASP A 305 -19.00 1.58 -11.44
CA ASP A 305 -19.12 1.15 -10.05
C ASP A 305 -20.18 0.05 -9.85
N SER A 306 -20.37 -0.35 -8.59
CA SER A 306 -21.42 -1.28 -8.19
C SER A 306 -22.85 -0.78 -8.43
N ARG A 307 -23.04 0.50 -8.77
CA ARG A 307 -24.32 1.13 -9.14
C ARG A 307 -24.44 1.38 -10.65
N GLY A 308 -23.46 0.96 -11.46
CA GLY A 308 -23.44 1.19 -12.90
C GLY A 308 -23.03 2.61 -13.31
N ALA A 309 -22.52 3.44 -12.40
CA ALA A 309 -22.04 4.78 -12.69
C ALA A 309 -20.65 4.73 -13.34
N THR A 310 -20.55 5.25 -14.56
CA THR A 310 -19.30 5.39 -15.31
C THR A 310 -18.42 6.53 -14.79
N PHE A 311 -17.18 6.60 -15.27
CA PHE A 311 -16.26 7.71 -15.01
C PHE A 311 -16.89 9.08 -15.33
N LEU A 312 -17.53 9.22 -16.50
CA LEU A 312 -18.25 10.42 -16.90
C LEU A 312 -19.42 10.75 -15.96
N ARG A 313 -20.17 9.75 -15.51
CA ARG A 313 -21.30 9.95 -14.60
C ARG A 313 -20.83 10.47 -13.24
N ILE A 314 -19.77 9.88 -12.70
CA ILE A 314 -19.24 10.29 -11.39
C ILE A 314 -18.61 11.67 -11.47
N ALA A 315 -17.87 11.96 -12.54
CA ALA A 315 -17.34 13.30 -12.78
C ALA A 315 -18.47 14.33 -12.89
N LEU A 316 -19.56 14.03 -13.60
CA LEU A 316 -20.70 14.92 -13.70
C LEU A 316 -21.33 15.21 -12.32
N ASP A 317 -21.51 14.17 -11.50
CA ASP A 317 -22.16 14.29 -10.20
C ASP A 317 -21.27 14.96 -9.15
N LYS A 318 -19.95 14.76 -9.19
CA LYS A 318 -19.04 15.16 -8.11
C LYS A 318 -17.98 16.20 -8.50
N CYS A 319 -17.59 16.28 -9.76
CA CYS A 319 -16.55 17.17 -10.29
C CYS A 319 -16.87 17.68 -11.69
N PRO A 320 -17.95 18.46 -11.88
CA PRO A 320 -18.39 18.89 -13.20
C PRO A 320 -17.31 19.66 -13.98
N GLN A 321 -16.37 20.30 -13.30
CA GLN A 321 -15.22 20.99 -13.90
C GLN A 321 -14.27 20.05 -14.66
N LEU A 322 -14.25 18.75 -14.34
CA LEU A 322 -13.39 17.76 -14.99
C LEU A 322 -14.01 17.19 -16.28
N ILE A 323 -15.29 17.46 -16.56
CA ILE A 323 -15.96 16.91 -17.74
C ILE A 323 -15.30 17.32 -19.04
N GLN A 324 -14.88 18.58 -19.17
CA GLN A 324 -14.25 19.03 -20.42
C GLN A 324 -12.89 18.35 -20.67
N PRO A 325 -11.96 18.27 -19.69
CA PRO A 325 -10.75 17.43 -19.82
C PRO A 325 -11.06 15.96 -20.14
N ILE A 326 -12.08 15.37 -19.52
CA ILE A 326 -12.48 13.98 -19.82
C ILE A 326 -12.93 13.84 -21.26
N LEU A 327 -13.77 14.75 -21.76
CA LEU A 327 -14.26 14.71 -23.13
C LEU A 327 -13.13 14.90 -24.16
N GLN A 328 -12.09 15.67 -23.85
CA GLN A 328 -10.90 15.75 -24.70
C GLN A 328 -10.24 14.37 -24.87
N ILE A 329 -10.06 13.63 -23.78
CA ILE A 329 -9.51 12.26 -23.81
C ILE A 329 -10.43 11.31 -24.60
N VAL A 330 -11.75 11.42 -24.40
CA VAL A 330 -12.72 10.60 -25.15
C VAL A 330 -12.62 10.90 -26.66
N ASN A 331 -12.47 12.16 -27.06
CA ASN A 331 -12.36 12.56 -28.45
C ASN A 331 -11.07 12.05 -29.15
N GLU A 332 -10.03 11.71 -28.39
CA GLU A 332 -8.82 11.06 -28.92
C GLU A 332 -9.04 9.58 -29.27
N LEU A 333 -10.09 8.95 -28.73
CA LEU A 333 -10.40 7.55 -28.99
C LEU A 333 -11.15 7.38 -30.32
N PRO A 334 -10.98 6.24 -31.01
CA PRO A 334 -11.76 5.98 -32.20
C PRO A 334 -13.25 5.91 -31.96
N PHE A 335 -13.98 6.12 -33.04
CA PHE A 335 -15.40 6.35 -33.02
C PHE A 335 -16.20 5.23 -32.34
N ASP A 336 -15.87 3.97 -32.60
CA ASP A 336 -16.52 2.81 -32.00
C ASP A 336 -16.31 2.73 -30.48
N GLU A 337 -15.19 3.25 -29.98
CA GLU A 337 -14.86 3.31 -28.55
C GLU A 337 -15.56 4.47 -27.85
N GLN A 338 -15.64 5.63 -28.48
CA GLN A 338 -16.45 6.75 -28.00
C GLN A 338 -17.90 6.31 -27.78
N GLN A 339 -18.47 5.54 -28.71
CA GLN A 339 -19.83 5.01 -28.56
C GLN A 339 -19.99 4.12 -27.32
N LYS A 340 -19.00 3.26 -27.03
CA LYS A 340 -19.02 2.40 -25.82
C LYS A 340 -19.03 3.24 -24.55
N ILE A 341 -18.33 4.36 -24.54
CA ILE A 341 -18.25 5.28 -23.39
C ILE A 341 -19.57 6.04 -23.18
N PHE A 342 -20.21 6.48 -24.27
CA PHE A 342 -21.49 7.21 -24.19
C PHE A 342 -22.71 6.31 -24.03
N ALA A 343 -22.65 5.02 -24.38
CA ALA A 343 -23.80 4.11 -24.31
C ALA A 343 -24.45 4.05 -22.92
N PRO A 344 -23.71 3.93 -21.79
CA PRO A 344 -24.30 3.95 -20.45
C PRO A 344 -24.93 5.30 -20.06
N MET A 345 -24.56 6.41 -20.72
CA MET A 345 -25.08 7.75 -20.45
C MET A 345 -26.47 7.99 -21.08
N GLN A 346 -26.99 7.04 -21.87
CA GLN A 346 -28.29 7.15 -22.53
C GLN A 346 -29.49 7.07 -21.58
N VAL A 347 -29.27 6.82 -20.29
CA VAL A 347 -30.34 6.92 -19.27
C VAL A 347 -30.77 8.38 -19.20
N SER A 348 -31.92 8.68 -19.82
CA SER A 348 -32.46 10.03 -19.91
C SER A 348 -32.51 10.65 -18.52
N MET A 349 -31.70 11.68 -18.27
CA MET A 349 -31.84 12.52 -17.09
C MET A 349 -33.25 13.10 -17.12
N SER A 350 -34.10 12.67 -16.19
CA SER A 350 -35.47 13.20 -16.12
C SER A 350 -35.42 14.73 -16.00
N PRO A 351 -36.37 15.48 -16.57
CA PRO A 351 -36.41 16.94 -16.42
C PRO A 351 -36.36 17.37 -14.96
N LYS A 352 -36.89 16.55 -14.05
CA LYS A 352 -36.83 16.75 -12.59
C LYS A 352 -35.39 16.65 -12.06
N ALA A 353 -34.62 15.65 -12.48
CA ALA A 353 -33.22 15.51 -12.10
C ALA A 353 -32.36 16.68 -12.61
N LEU A 354 -32.63 17.14 -13.84
CA LEU A 354 -31.91 18.28 -14.42
C LEU A 354 -32.16 19.58 -13.65
N ARG A 355 -33.39 19.79 -13.14
CA ARG A 355 -33.76 20.95 -12.32
C ARG A 355 -33.11 20.95 -10.94
N SER A 356 -32.74 19.78 -10.41
CA SER A 356 -32.03 19.66 -9.13
C SER A 356 -30.51 19.82 -9.22
N MET A 357 -29.94 19.86 -10.43
CA MET A 357 -28.50 20.02 -10.64
C MET A 357 -28.04 21.47 -10.44
N THR A 358 -26.80 21.64 -10.01
CA THR A 358 -26.17 22.97 -9.99
C THR A 358 -25.98 23.50 -11.42
N LYS A 359 -25.78 24.81 -11.58
CA LYS A 359 -25.51 25.41 -12.91
C LYS A 359 -24.28 24.79 -13.59
N GLU A 360 -23.24 24.49 -12.82
CA GLU A 360 -22.02 23.84 -13.32
C GLU A 360 -22.31 22.42 -13.81
N GLN A 361 -23.07 21.65 -13.04
CA GLN A 361 -23.50 20.31 -13.43
C GLN A 361 -24.40 20.35 -14.68
N GLN A 362 -25.31 21.33 -14.79
CA GLN A 362 -26.14 21.50 -16.00
C GLN A 362 -25.29 21.82 -17.23
N LYS A 363 -24.30 22.72 -17.09
CA LYS A 363 -23.34 23.03 -18.16
C LYS A 363 -22.55 21.80 -18.56
N ALA A 364 -22.00 21.06 -17.60
CA ALA A 364 -21.26 19.83 -17.84
C ALA A 364 -22.14 18.74 -18.50
N CYS A 365 -23.40 18.61 -18.07
CA CYS A 365 -24.39 17.73 -18.69
C CYS A 365 -24.67 18.12 -20.14
N GLN A 366 -24.75 19.42 -20.44
CA GLN A 366 -24.90 19.91 -21.81
C GLN A 366 -23.68 19.57 -22.66
N CYS A 367 -22.46 19.77 -22.16
CA CYS A 367 -21.23 19.37 -22.86
C CYS A 367 -21.22 17.88 -23.22
N ILE A 368 -21.66 17.00 -22.30
CA ILE A 368 -21.76 15.56 -22.57
C ILE A 368 -22.82 15.27 -23.64
N LYS A 369 -23.97 15.94 -23.61
CA LYS A 369 -25.04 15.79 -24.63
C LYS A 369 -24.55 16.23 -26.00
N ASP A 370 -23.84 17.34 -26.08
CA ASP A 370 -23.32 17.89 -27.33
C ASP A 370 -22.26 16.94 -27.91
N ALA A 371 -21.32 16.46 -27.10
CA ALA A 371 -20.30 15.48 -27.51
C ALA A 371 -20.94 14.15 -27.95
N HIS A 372 -21.97 13.68 -27.25
CA HIS A 372 -22.70 12.47 -27.65
C HIS A 372 -23.48 12.69 -28.96
N ALA A 373 -24.12 13.84 -29.15
CA ALA A 373 -24.83 14.17 -30.39
C ALA A 373 -23.88 14.26 -31.59
N GLU A 374 -22.70 14.86 -31.41
CA GLU A 374 -21.64 14.88 -32.41
C GLU A 374 -21.19 13.46 -32.78
N CYS A 375 -20.95 12.61 -31.78
CA CYS A 375 -20.66 11.20 -31.98
C CYS A 375 -21.80 10.49 -32.77
N GLN A 376 -23.07 10.72 -32.43
CA GLN A 376 -24.18 10.15 -33.22
C GLN A 376 -24.25 10.69 -34.65
N GLN A 377 -23.89 11.96 -34.89
CA GLN A 377 -23.86 12.53 -36.22
C GLN A 377 -22.73 11.92 -37.07
N GLN A 378 -21.55 11.72 -36.48
CA GLN A 378 -20.43 11.02 -37.13
C GLN A 378 -20.83 9.58 -37.52
N ARG A 379 -21.59 8.89 -36.66
CA ARG A 379 -22.17 7.56 -36.96
C ARG A 379 -22.94 7.58 -38.29
N LYS A 380 -23.92 8.48 -38.37
CA LYS A 380 -24.83 8.59 -39.52
C LYS A 380 -24.07 8.94 -40.80
N ARG A 381 -23.02 9.77 -40.70
CA ARG A 381 -22.16 10.09 -41.85
C ARG A 381 -21.41 8.85 -42.36
N LEU A 382 -20.84 8.05 -41.45
CA LEU A 382 -20.16 6.80 -41.81
C LEU A 382 -21.12 5.75 -42.39
N GLU A 383 -22.31 5.61 -41.81
CA GLU A 383 -23.38 4.72 -42.33
C GLU A 383 -23.82 5.14 -43.74
N ASN A 384 -24.04 6.44 -43.97
CA ASN A 384 -24.39 6.97 -45.29
C ASN A 384 -23.28 6.76 -46.33
N LEU A 385 -22.00 6.89 -45.95
CA LEU A 385 -20.87 6.62 -46.84
C LEU A 385 -20.81 5.14 -47.23
N TYR A 386 -21.00 4.26 -46.25
CA TYR A 386 -21.02 2.81 -46.49
C TYR A 386 -22.18 2.40 -47.42
N ASP A 387 -23.37 2.99 -47.21
CA ASP A 387 -24.53 2.78 -48.09
C ASP A 387 -24.30 3.32 -49.51
N GLN A 388 -23.53 4.40 -49.67
CA GLN A 388 -23.15 4.94 -50.97
C GLN A 388 -22.13 4.05 -51.68
N ASP A 389 -21.12 3.55 -50.97
CA ASP A 389 -20.10 2.65 -51.54
C ASP A 389 -20.70 1.29 -51.95
N ILE A 390 -21.62 0.73 -51.16
CA ILE A 390 -22.34 -0.49 -51.54
C ILE A 390 -23.15 -0.30 -52.84
N ARG A 391 -23.72 0.90 -53.05
CA ARG A 391 -24.45 1.22 -54.29
C ARG A 391 -23.53 1.44 -55.49
N LEU A 392 -22.25 1.73 -55.26
CA LEU A 392 -21.23 1.96 -56.30
C LEU A 392 -20.41 0.71 -56.63
N VAL A 393 -20.54 -0.38 -55.88
CA VAL A 393 -20.11 -1.70 -56.37
C VAL A 393 -21.15 -2.11 -57.43
N PRO A 394 -20.85 -2.05 -58.74
CA PRO A 394 -21.77 -2.55 -59.74
C PRO A 394 -22.07 -3.99 -59.37
N SER A 395 -23.35 -4.31 -59.26
CA SER A 395 -23.85 -5.67 -59.19
C SER A 395 -23.23 -6.43 -60.37
N LYS A 396 -22.06 -7.07 -60.16
CA LYS A 396 -21.49 -7.96 -61.17
C LYS A 396 -22.57 -9.01 -61.42
N PRO A 397 -23.15 -9.05 -62.62
CA PRO A 397 -24.07 -10.12 -62.94
C PRO A 397 -23.25 -11.41 -62.94
N ASN A 398 -23.63 -12.37 -62.10
CA ASN A 398 -23.30 -13.79 -62.29
C ASN A 398 -21.83 -14.15 -62.59
N PHE A 399 -20.88 -13.79 -61.73
CA PHE A 399 -19.54 -14.41 -61.83
C PHE A 399 -19.51 -15.86 -61.29
N PHE A 400 -20.56 -16.32 -60.61
CA PHE A 400 -20.71 -17.72 -60.16
C PHE A 400 -21.36 -18.66 -61.19
N ALA A 401 -21.80 -18.16 -62.36
CA ALA A 401 -22.41 -19.01 -63.39
C ALA A 401 -21.42 -19.54 -64.46
N GLN A 402 -20.12 -19.21 -64.37
CA GLN A 402 -19.10 -19.65 -65.34
C GLN A 402 -17.96 -20.51 -64.77
N GLN A 403 -18.05 -20.97 -63.52
CA GLN A 403 -17.03 -21.85 -62.91
C GLN A 403 -17.40 -23.34 -62.92
N SER A 404 -18.31 -23.77 -63.80
CA SER A 404 -18.75 -25.17 -63.93
C SER A 404 -18.29 -25.87 -65.22
N ARG A 405 -17.26 -25.36 -65.92
CA ARG A 405 -16.63 -26.08 -67.05
C ARG A 405 -15.10 -25.93 -67.00
N PHE A 406 -14.40 -27.08 -67.08
CA PHE A 406 -12.95 -27.33 -67.08
C PHE A 406 -12.29 -27.31 -65.67
N MET A 407 -11.65 -28.35 -65.12
CA MET A 407 -11.10 -29.64 -65.58
C MET A 407 -11.11 -30.66 -64.40
N PRO A 408 -11.03 -31.98 -64.67
CA PRO A 408 -10.95 -33.03 -63.65
C PRO A 408 -9.53 -33.10 -63.04
N LEU A 409 -9.44 -33.13 -61.71
CA LEU A 409 -8.20 -33.47 -61.00
C LEU A 409 -8.05 -34.99 -61.00
N SER A 410 -6.91 -35.48 -61.52
CA SER A 410 -6.46 -36.87 -61.39
C SER A 410 -6.28 -37.27 -59.92
N PRO A 411 -6.60 -38.52 -59.55
CA PRO A 411 -6.37 -39.04 -58.22
C PRO A 411 -5.04 -39.79 -58.20
N ASP A 412 -3.93 -39.08 -58.06
CA ASP A 412 -2.64 -39.70 -57.69
C ASP A 412 -1.78 -38.64 -57.00
N ILE A 413 -1.61 -38.78 -55.68
CA ILE A 413 -0.39 -38.56 -54.89
C ILE A 413 -0.80 -38.80 -53.43
N LEU A 414 -0.72 -40.08 -53.06
CA LEU A 414 -0.44 -40.52 -51.71
C LEU A 414 1.07 -40.39 -51.46
N ALA A 415 1.42 -40.26 -50.17
CA ALA A 415 2.75 -40.38 -49.57
C ALA A 415 3.57 -39.08 -49.45
N SER A 416 3.45 -38.44 -48.29
CA SER A 416 4.63 -38.06 -47.51
C SER A 416 4.22 -37.82 -46.05
N THR A 417 4.54 -38.82 -45.24
CA THR A 417 4.40 -38.92 -43.79
C THR A 417 5.51 -38.15 -43.07
N GLY A 418 5.17 -37.55 -41.91
CA GLY A 418 6.12 -37.18 -40.86
C GLY A 418 5.86 -35.76 -40.34
N GLY A 419 5.62 -35.50 -39.07
CA GLY A 419 5.48 -36.30 -37.87
C GLY A 419 5.07 -35.32 -36.77
N PHE A 420 4.02 -35.63 -36.02
CA PHE A 420 3.66 -34.86 -34.82
C PHE A 420 3.60 -35.84 -33.66
N GLU A 421 4.57 -35.67 -32.76
CA GLU A 421 4.64 -36.37 -31.49
C GLU A 421 3.45 -35.97 -30.61
N ALA A 422 2.75 -36.98 -30.12
CA ALA A 422 1.69 -36.85 -29.14
C ALA A 422 2.29 -36.60 -27.76
N VAL A 423 2.10 -35.40 -27.20
CA VAL A 423 2.32 -35.14 -25.78
C VAL A 423 1.06 -35.57 -25.03
N THR A 424 1.16 -36.69 -24.32
CA THR A 424 0.14 -37.17 -23.39
C THR A 424 0.12 -36.29 -22.13
N ALA A 425 -1.02 -35.64 -21.87
CA ALA A 425 -1.31 -34.99 -20.59
C ALA A 425 -1.90 -36.01 -19.60
N PRO A 426 -1.50 -36.01 -18.31
CA PRO A 426 -2.12 -36.86 -17.31
C PRO A 426 -3.45 -36.28 -16.83
N LYS A 427 -4.46 -37.14 -16.73
CA LYS A 427 -5.75 -36.87 -16.07
C LYS A 427 -5.53 -36.85 -14.55
N GLU A 428 -5.66 -35.69 -13.93
CA GLU A 428 -5.95 -35.59 -12.50
C GLU A 428 -7.36 -35.03 -12.29
N SER A 429 -8.17 -35.81 -11.59
CA SER A 429 -9.53 -35.51 -11.15
C SER A 429 -9.52 -34.74 -9.83
N PRO A 430 -10.30 -33.64 -9.67
CA PRO A 430 -10.41 -32.98 -8.37
C PRO A 430 -11.52 -33.61 -7.52
N THR A 431 -11.12 -34.23 -6.41
CA THR A 431 -11.99 -34.58 -5.28
C THR A 431 -12.43 -33.31 -4.55
N ARG A 432 -13.76 -33.12 -4.43
CA ARG A 432 -14.40 -32.13 -3.56
C ARG A 432 -14.13 -32.42 -2.07
N PRO A 433 -13.81 -31.42 -1.23
CA PRO A 433 -13.95 -31.56 0.21
C PRO A 433 -15.42 -31.36 0.62
N LYS A 434 -15.90 -32.25 1.49
CA LYS A 434 -17.13 -32.08 2.26
C LYS A 434 -16.84 -31.15 3.45
N THR A 435 -17.65 -30.11 3.59
CA THR A 435 -17.69 -29.27 4.80
C THR A 435 -18.38 -30.04 5.92
N ILE A 436 -17.78 -30.04 7.11
CA ILE A 436 -18.43 -30.32 8.41
C ILE A 436 -18.75 -28.97 9.03
#